data_AF-A0A7C5U607-F1
#
_entry.id   AF-A0A7C5U607-F1
#
_cell.length_a   1.000
_cell.length_b   1.000
_cell.length_c   1.000
_cell.angle_alpha   90.00
_cell.angle_beta   90.00
_cell.angle_gamma   90.00
#
_symmetry.space_group_name_H-M   'P 1'
#
loop_
_entity.id
_entity.type
_entity.pdbx_description
1 polymer ?
#
loop_
_entity_poly.entity_id
_entity_poly.type
_entity_poly.pdbx_seq_one_letter_code
_entity_poly.pdbx_strand_id
1 'polypeptide(L)'
;MSSLEFKPTRMELIALRRRLNFAQKGLKLLQEKQDALIMEFFAAIQKYKRLRDSLLPIIREAYLALANAEIEMGALKLERIAEGVPETVNVEVKFKNVMGVLVPVIEAKIESIRRPYSLTDTSIYLETVSENFSQLLPTIIKLA
;
A
#
# COMPACT_ATOMS: atom_id res chain seq x y z
N MET A 1 37.42 -15.27 -20.65
CA MET A 1 38.16 -15.57 -19.40
C MET A 1 39.27 -14.54 -19.29
N SER A 2 39.07 -13.50 -18.48
CA SER A 2 40.00 -12.37 -18.41
C SER A 2 41.20 -12.74 -17.54
N SER A 3 42.36 -12.85 -18.18
CA SER A 3 43.66 -12.89 -17.50
C SER A 3 43.84 -11.61 -16.69
N LEU A 4 43.64 -11.69 -15.38
CA LEU A 4 44.16 -10.65 -14.49
C LEU A 4 45.70 -10.73 -14.60
N GLU A 5 46.33 -9.69 -15.13
CA GLU A 5 47.79 -9.57 -15.10
C GLU A 5 48.23 -9.30 -13.66
N PHE A 6 48.92 -10.28 -13.08
CA PHE A 6 49.55 -10.18 -11.76
C PHE A 6 50.99 -10.69 -11.87
N LYS A 7 51.90 -10.05 -11.14
CA LYS A 7 53.28 -10.50 -11.05
C LYS A 7 53.30 -11.76 -10.18
N PRO A 8 54.01 -12.84 -10.57
CA PRO A 8 54.01 -14.10 -9.84
C PRO A 8 54.82 -14.01 -8.53
N THR A 9 54.32 -13.24 -7.55
CA THR A 9 54.95 -13.01 -6.25
C THR A 9 54.09 -13.62 -5.13
N ARG A 10 54.74 -14.10 -4.05
CA ARG A 10 54.03 -14.64 -2.87
C ARG A 10 53.07 -13.61 -2.26
N MET A 11 53.44 -12.33 -2.31
CA MET A 11 52.65 -11.24 -1.74
C MET A 11 51.34 -11.03 -2.53
N GLU A 12 51.38 -11.10 -3.86
CA GLU A 12 50.18 -11.04 -4.70
C GLU A 12 49.28 -12.26 -4.54
N LEU A 13 49.86 -13.47 -4.38
CA LEU A 13 49.07 -14.68 -4.08
C LEU A 13 48.28 -14.54 -2.76
N ILE A 14 48.91 -13.99 -1.72
CA ILE A 14 48.24 -13.76 -0.42
C ILE A 14 47.12 -12.72 -0.57
N ALA A 15 47.35 -11.64 -1.32
CA ALA A 15 46.34 -10.61 -1.58
C ALA A 15 45.14 -11.17 -2.36
N LEU A 16 45.39 -11.95 -3.41
CA LEU A 16 44.35 -12.61 -4.21
C LEU A 16 43.54 -13.60 -3.38
N ARG A 17 44.19 -14.42 -2.53
CA ARG A 17 43.48 -15.34 -1.61
C ARG A 17 42.59 -14.58 -0.63
N ARG A 18 43.07 -13.46 -0.08
CA ARG A 18 42.25 -12.60 0.80
C ARG A 18 41.04 -12.02 0.06
N ARG A 19 41.24 -11.54 -1.17
CA ARG A 19 40.17 -11.00 -2.02
C ARG A 19 39.13 -12.07 -2.38
N LEU A 20 39.58 -13.29 -2.69
CA LEU A 20 38.71 -14.43 -2.97
C LEU A 20 37.87 -14.79 -1.74
N ASN A 21 38.49 -14.91 -0.57
CA ASN A 21 37.77 -15.20 0.67
C ASN A 21 36.78 -14.08 1.03
N PHE A 22 37.14 -12.82 0.82
CA PHE A 22 36.24 -11.68 1.03
C PHE A 22 35.06 -11.71 0.06
N ALA A 23 35.30 -11.98 -1.23
CA ALA A 23 34.26 -12.09 -2.24
C ALA A 23 33.28 -13.25 -1.94
N GLN A 24 33.80 -14.41 -1.51
CA GLN A 24 32.96 -15.54 -1.09
C GLN A 24 32.08 -15.19 0.12
N LYS A 25 32.62 -14.49 1.12
CA LYS A 25 31.84 -14.00 2.27
C LYS A 25 30.79 -12.96 1.87
N GLY A 26 31.17 -12.02 0.98
CA GLY A 26 30.25 -11.01 0.46
C GLY A 26 29.10 -11.63 -0.32
N LEU A 27 29.37 -12.64 -1.16
CA LEU A 27 28.34 -13.39 -1.87
C LEU A 27 27.34 -14.04 -0.91
N LYS A 28 27.84 -14.73 0.12
CA LYS A 28 26.98 -15.36 1.13
C LYS A 28 26.07 -14.35 1.83
N LEU A 29 26.62 -13.19 2.21
CA LEU A 29 25.86 -12.13 2.89
C LEU A 29 24.79 -11.51 1.97
N LEU A 30 25.08 -11.38 0.67
CA LEU A 30 24.09 -10.93 -0.32
C LEU A 30 22.97 -11.94 -0.54
N GLN A 31 23.29 -13.24 -0.55
CA GLN A 31 22.29 -14.30 -0.62
C GLN A 31 21.37 -14.28 0.60
N GLU A 32 21.93 -14.18 1.82
CA GLU A 32 21.14 -14.06 3.05
C GLU A 32 20.23 -12.81 3.05
N LYS A 33 20.75 -11.67 2.56
CA LYS A 33 19.96 -10.45 2.38
C LYS A 33 18.83 -10.65 1.37
N GLN A 34 19.10 -11.32 0.26
CA GLN A 34 18.11 -11.60 -0.77
C GLN A 34 16.99 -12.48 -0.22
N ASP A 35 17.33 -13.55 0.51
CA ASP A 35 16.35 -14.45 1.09
C ASP A 35 15.43 -13.73 2.09
N ALA A 36 16.00 -12.89 2.96
CA ALA A 36 15.23 -12.09 3.91
C ALA A 36 14.27 -11.11 3.22
N LEU A 37 14.71 -10.45 2.15
CA LEU A 37 13.86 -9.55 1.36
C LEU A 37 12.73 -10.31 0.64
N ILE A 38 13.02 -11.50 0.11
CA ILE A 38 12.01 -12.35 -0.54
C ILE A 38 10.94 -12.77 0.46
N MET A 39 11.34 -13.14 1.69
CA MET A 39 10.38 -13.51 2.74
C MET A 39 9.45 -12.34 3.10
N GLU A 40 10.00 -11.14 3.33
CA GLU A 40 9.19 -9.93 3.60
C GLU A 40 8.27 -9.59 2.43
N PHE A 41 8.75 -9.72 1.20
CA PHE A 41 7.95 -9.50 -0.01
C PHE A 41 6.76 -10.45 -0.10
N PHE A 42 6.97 -11.74 0.11
CA PHE A 42 5.87 -12.71 0.10
C PHE A 42 4.90 -12.50 1.27
N ALA A 43 5.39 -12.12 2.44
CA ALA A 43 4.54 -11.75 3.57
C ALA A 43 3.66 -10.54 3.24
N ALA A 44 4.22 -9.51 2.59
CA ALA A 44 3.48 -8.35 2.12
C ALA A 44 2.41 -8.73 1.07
N ILE A 45 2.75 -9.57 0.08
CA ILE A 45 1.79 -10.05 -0.92
C ILE A 45 0.64 -10.82 -0.27
N GLN A 46 0.93 -11.69 0.70
CA GLN A 46 -0.12 -12.44 1.39
C GLN A 46 -1.06 -11.52 2.17
N LYS A 47 -0.53 -10.51 2.86
CA LYS A 47 -1.33 -9.48 3.54
C LYS A 47 -2.19 -8.71 2.54
N TYR A 48 -1.61 -8.26 1.43
CA TYR A 48 -2.32 -7.56 0.36
C TYR A 48 -3.47 -8.41 -0.20
N LYS A 49 -3.22 -9.68 -0.56
CA LYS A 49 -4.25 -10.58 -1.07
C LYS A 49 -5.41 -10.75 -0.08
N ARG A 50 -5.11 -11.02 1.20
CA ARG A 50 -6.13 -11.18 2.24
C ARG A 50 -6.99 -9.92 2.40
N LEU A 51 -6.36 -8.75 2.46
CA LEU A 51 -7.07 -7.47 2.55
C LEU A 51 -7.95 -7.23 1.32
N ARG A 52 -7.41 -7.46 0.11
CA ARG A 52 -8.16 -7.32 -1.14
C ARG A 52 -9.38 -8.24 -1.17
N ASP A 53 -9.21 -9.51 -0.82
CA ASP A 53 -10.31 -10.49 -0.83
C ASP A 53 -11.40 -10.13 0.18
N SER A 54 -11.02 -9.57 1.34
CA SER A 54 -11.98 -9.05 2.33
C SER A 54 -12.67 -7.75 1.91
N LEU A 55 -12.03 -6.93 1.07
CA LEU A 55 -12.55 -5.63 0.64
C LEU A 55 -13.54 -5.74 -0.52
N LEU A 56 -13.33 -6.67 -1.45
CA LEU A 56 -14.21 -6.87 -2.60
C LEU A 56 -15.70 -7.01 -2.26
N PRO A 57 -16.13 -7.83 -1.27
CA PRO A 57 -17.54 -7.93 -0.91
C PRO A 57 -18.09 -6.61 -0.33
N ILE A 58 -17.32 -5.93 0.52
CA ILE A 58 -17.73 -4.66 1.15
C ILE A 58 -17.90 -3.56 0.08
N ILE A 59 -16.98 -3.51 -0.89
CA ILE A 59 -17.07 -2.60 -2.04
C ILE A 59 -18.35 -2.91 -2.83
N ARG A 60 -18.63 -4.18 -3.11
CA ARG A 60 -19.84 -4.58 -3.84
C ARG A 60 -21.11 -4.15 -3.11
N GLU A 61 -21.17 -4.33 -1.80
CA GLU A 61 -22.31 -3.90 -0.97
C GLU A 61 -22.47 -2.37 -0.96
N ALA A 62 -21.37 -1.63 -0.85
CA ALA A 62 -21.39 -0.16 -0.90
C ALA A 62 -21.92 0.36 -2.25
N TYR A 63 -21.51 -0.24 -3.37
CA TYR A 63 -22.02 0.11 -4.70
C TYR A 63 -23.49 -0.28 -4.91
N LEU A 64 -23.94 -1.40 -4.33
CA LEU A 64 -25.37 -1.76 -4.35
C LEU A 64 -26.21 -0.75 -3.56
N ALA A 65 -25.72 -0.30 -2.40
CA ALA A 65 -26.37 0.75 -1.64
C ALA A 65 -26.43 2.08 -2.43
N LEU A 66 -25.36 2.42 -3.15
CA LEU A 66 -25.31 3.60 -4.02
C LEU A 66 -26.35 3.51 -5.14
N ALA A 67 -26.45 2.36 -5.82
CA ALA A 67 -27.45 2.15 -6.87
C ALA A 67 -28.89 2.33 -6.33
N ASN A 68 -29.18 1.85 -5.12
CA ASN A 68 -30.48 2.06 -4.49
C ASN A 68 -30.75 3.55 -4.21
N ALA A 69 -29.74 4.28 -3.73
CA ALA A 69 -29.87 5.72 -3.54
C ALA A 69 -30.07 6.48 -4.86
N GLU A 70 -29.42 6.05 -5.95
CA GLU A 70 -29.59 6.63 -7.29
C GLU A 70 -31.00 6.44 -7.84
N ILE A 71 -31.60 5.26 -7.62
CA ILE A 71 -32.98 4.96 -8.04
C ILE A 71 -33.99 5.88 -7.34
N GLU A 72 -33.76 6.21 -6.07
CA GLU A 72 -34.70 6.99 -5.28
C GLU A 72 -34.51 8.51 -5.43
N MET A 73 -33.28 9.01 -5.29
CA MET A 73 -32.99 10.44 -5.28
C MET A 73 -32.66 11.00 -6.67
N GLY A 74 -32.36 10.13 -7.63
CA GLY A 74 -31.87 10.49 -8.96
C GLY A 74 -30.38 10.84 -8.96
N ALA A 75 -29.66 10.38 -9.99
CA ALA A 75 -28.21 10.55 -10.12
C ALA A 75 -27.75 12.02 -10.04
N LEU A 76 -28.45 12.92 -10.73
CA LEU A 76 -28.09 14.35 -10.76
C LEU A 76 -28.15 15.02 -9.38
N LYS A 77 -29.10 14.61 -8.52
CA LYS A 77 -29.23 15.16 -7.17
C LYS A 77 -28.10 14.65 -6.27
N LEU A 78 -27.74 13.37 -6.39
CA LEU A 78 -26.63 12.78 -5.64
C LEU A 78 -25.28 13.39 -6.01
N GLU A 79 -25.04 13.61 -7.29
CA GLU A 79 -23.80 14.24 -7.78
C GLU A 79 -23.62 15.65 -7.17
N ARG A 80 -24.68 16.47 -7.18
CA ARG A 80 -24.67 17.80 -6.55
C ARG A 80 -24.42 17.75 -5.05
N ILE A 81 -24.97 16.75 -4.35
CA ILE A 81 -24.74 16.58 -2.92
C ILE A 81 -23.28 16.18 -2.67
N ALA A 82 -22.73 15.28 -3.49
CA ALA A 82 -21.35 14.83 -3.39
C ALA A 82 -20.34 15.98 -3.62
N GLU A 83 -20.61 16.88 -4.57
CA GLU A 83 -19.78 18.08 -4.79
C GLU A 83 -19.74 19.03 -3.59
N GLY A 84 -20.81 19.05 -2.79
CA GLY A 84 -20.88 19.87 -1.57
C GLY A 84 -20.10 19.29 -0.38
N VAL A 85 -19.57 18.07 -0.50
CA VAL A 85 -18.84 17.41 0.59
C VAL A 85 -17.39 17.90 0.60
N PRO A 86 -16.90 18.51 1.70
CA PRO A 86 -15.51 18.93 1.81
C PRO A 86 -14.56 17.73 1.90
N GLU A 87 -13.32 17.92 1.43
CA GLU A 87 -12.26 16.93 1.52
C GLU A 87 -11.85 16.69 2.98
N THR A 88 -11.90 15.44 3.42
CA THR A 88 -11.67 15.03 4.82
C THR A 88 -10.47 14.12 5.03
N VAL A 89 -9.83 13.73 3.94
CA VAL A 89 -8.82 12.68 3.95
C VAL A 89 -7.46 13.29 3.69
N ASN A 90 -6.65 13.39 4.74
CA ASN A 90 -5.25 13.77 4.63
C ASN A 90 -4.40 12.50 4.50
N VAL A 91 -3.74 12.35 3.36
CA VAL A 91 -2.86 11.22 3.06
C VAL A 91 -1.40 11.65 3.21
N GLU A 92 -0.67 11.01 4.12
CA GLU A 92 0.76 11.21 4.36
C GLU A 92 1.55 10.00 3.88
N VAL A 93 2.63 10.22 3.12
CA VAL A 93 3.55 9.15 2.70
C VAL A 93 4.79 9.19 3.58
N LYS A 94 5.05 8.09 4.29
CA LYS A 94 6.25 7.88 5.10
C LYS A 94 7.14 6.83 4.44
N PHE A 95 8.41 6.79 4.80
CA PHE A 95 9.34 5.77 4.31
C PHE A 95 9.82 4.89 5.46
N LYS A 96 9.72 3.57 5.26
CA LYS A 96 10.26 2.55 6.16
C LYS A 96 11.47 1.91 5.52
N ASN A 97 12.56 1.78 6.26
CA ASN A 97 13.75 1.07 5.79
C ASN A 97 13.63 -0.44 6.11
N VAL A 98 13.71 -1.27 5.08
CA VAL A 98 13.75 -2.73 5.17
C VAL A 98 15.06 -3.21 4.56
N MET A 99 16.02 -3.61 5.41
CA MET A 99 17.32 -4.16 4.98
C MET A 99 18.08 -3.27 3.97
N GLY A 100 17.98 -1.95 4.12
CA GLY A 100 18.64 -0.97 3.26
C GLY A 100 17.82 -0.55 2.03
N VAL A 101 16.57 -1.01 1.92
CA VAL A 101 15.60 -0.58 0.90
C VAL A 101 14.57 0.34 1.55
N LEU A 102 14.38 1.53 1.01
CA LEU A 102 13.33 2.46 1.44
C LEU A 102 12.01 2.05 0.79
N VAL A 103 11.03 1.70 1.60
CA VAL A 103 9.68 1.30 1.20
C VAL A 103 8.71 2.40 1.62
N PRO A 104 7.92 2.98 0.69
CA PRO A 104 6.88 3.94 1.06
C PRO A 104 5.75 3.23 1.81
N VAL A 105 5.22 3.90 2.82
CA VAL A 105 4.08 3.48 3.64
C VAL A 105 3.11 4.65 3.67
N ILE A 106 1.88 4.39 3.25
CA ILE A 106 0.82 5.39 3.20
C ILE A 106 0.06 5.36 4.53
N GLU A 107 -0.09 6.51 5.16
CA GLU A 107 -0.94 6.71 6.34
C GLU A 107 -2.04 7.71 5.99
N ALA A 108 -3.28 7.39 6.33
CA ALA A 108 -4.39 8.33 6.20
C ALA A 108 -4.90 8.79 7.56
N LYS A 109 -5.08 10.10 7.67
CA LYS A 109 -5.84 10.77 8.73
C LYS A 109 -7.17 11.18 8.13
N ILE A 110 -8.25 10.58 8.64
CA ILE A 110 -9.61 10.90 8.22
C ILE A 110 -10.22 11.77 9.32
N GLU A 111 -10.53 13.00 8.98
CA GLU A 111 -11.28 13.89 9.87
C GLU A 111 -12.77 13.50 9.79
N SER A 112 -13.39 13.27 10.95
CA SER A 112 -14.79 12.84 10.99
C SER A 112 -15.72 14.04 10.80
N ILE A 113 -16.16 14.25 9.56
CA ILE A 113 -17.22 15.22 9.29
C ILE A 113 -18.57 14.57 9.59
N ARG A 114 -19.25 15.09 10.60
CA ARG A 114 -20.64 14.73 10.87
C ARG A 114 -21.53 15.40 9.83
N ARG A 115 -22.06 14.60 8.91
CA ARG A 115 -23.19 14.93 8.00
C ARG A 115 -22.97 16.24 7.21
N PRO A 116 -22.22 16.21 6.10
CA PRO A 116 -22.00 17.37 5.23
C PRO A 116 -23.24 17.80 4.42
N TYR A 117 -24.39 17.16 4.60
CA TYR A 117 -25.61 17.33 3.79
C TYR A 117 -26.82 17.76 4.64
N SER A 118 -27.77 18.47 4.01
CA SER A 118 -28.99 18.94 4.67
C SER A 118 -30.01 17.82 4.87
N LEU A 119 -30.52 17.66 6.10
CA LEU A 119 -31.49 16.63 6.47
C LEU A 119 -32.84 16.76 5.74
N THR A 120 -33.17 17.93 5.21
CA THR A 120 -34.46 18.21 4.56
C THR A 120 -34.61 17.56 3.19
N ASP A 121 -33.49 17.37 2.49
CA ASP A 121 -33.48 16.93 1.09
C ASP A 121 -32.84 15.56 0.88
N THR A 122 -32.45 14.88 1.96
CA THR A 122 -31.75 13.60 1.93
C THR A 122 -32.62 12.43 2.35
N SER A 123 -32.29 11.26 1.80
CA SER A 123 -32.92 9.98 2.14
C SER A 123 -32.06 9.14 3.07
N ILE A 124 -32.69 8.16 3.74
CA ILE A 124 -32.05 7.13 4.57
C ILE A 124 -31.02 6.33 3.75
N TYR A 125 -31.29 6.12 2.46
CA TYR A 125 -30.35 5.44 1.57
C TYR A 125 -29.05 6.22 1.39
N LEU A 126 -29.09 7.55 1.38
CA LEU A 126 -27.89 8.40 1.29
C LEU A 126 -27.05 8.31 2.56
N GLU A 127 -27.68 8.30 3.73
CA GLU A 127 -26.98 8.11 5.01
C GLU A 127 -26.28 6.74 5.06
N THR A 128 -26.97 5.69 4.58
CA THR A 128 -26.42 4.33 4.51
C THR A 128 -25.21 4.25 3.58
N VAL A 129 -25.29 4.92 2.43
CA VAL A 129 -24.17 5.04 1.47
C VAL A 129 -23.01 5.79 2.12
N SER A 130 -23.26 6.94 2.72
CA SER A 130 -22.22 7.75 3.37
C SER A 130 -21.49 6.96 4.47
N GLU A 131 -22.22 6.20 5.28
CA GLU A 131 -21.64 5.36 6.33
C GLU A 131 -20.79 4.22 5.73
N ASN A 132 -21.32 3.49 4.75
CA ASN A 132 -20.61 2.39 4.10
C ASN A 132 -19.29 2.87 3.45
N PHE A 133 -19.32 3.98 2.73
CA PHE A 133 -18.11 4.56 2.12
C PHE A 133 -17.15 5.13 3.16
N SER A 134 -17.66 5.73 4.24
CA SER A 134 -16.81 6.23 5.34
C SER A 134 -16.04 5.12 6.04
N GLN A 135 -16.63 3.93 6.20
CA GLN A 135 -15.96 2.76 6.78
C GLN A 135 -14.96 2.12 5.79
N LEU A 136 -15.26 2.20 4.50
CA LEU A 136 -14.51 1.57 3.43
C LEU A 136 -13.25 2.36 3.03
N LEU A 137 -13.32 3.70 3.01
CA LEU A 137 -12.21 4.60 2.70
C LEU A 137 -10.91 4.30 3.47
N PRO A 138 -10.89 4.19 4.81
CA PRO A 138 -9.65 3.87 5.54
C PRO A 138 -9.06 2.53 5.14
N THR A 139 -9.91 1.57 4.77
CA THR A 139 -9.49 0.22 4.43
C THR A 139 -8.92 0.16 3.00
N ILE A 140 -9.45 0.97 2.08
CA ILE A 140 -8.85 1.20 0.76
C ILE A 140 -7.47 1.84 0.89
N ILE A 141 -7.34 2.87 1.74
CA ILE A 141 -6.05 3.57 1.87
C ILE A 141 -4.99 2.65 2.49
N LYS A 142 -5.37 1.73 3.38
CA LYS A 142 -4.45 0.70 3.90
C LYS A 142 -4.02 -0.33 2.85
N LEU A 143 -4.74 -0.47 1.75
CA LEU A 143 -4.39 -1.38 0.65
C LEU A 143 -3.35 -0.75 -0.30
N ALA A 144 -3.36 0.57 -0.43
CA ALA A 144 -2.47 1.36 -1.28
C ALA A 144 -1.03 1.41 -0.74
#